data_AF-A0A957I6W7-F1
#
_entry.id   AF-A0A957I6W7-F1
#
_cell.length_a   1.000
_cell.length_b   1.000
_cell.length_c   1.000
_cell.angle_alpha   90.00
_cell.angle_beta   90.00
_cell.angle_gamma   90.00
#
_symmetry.space_group_name_H-M   'P 1'
#
loop_
_entity.id
_entity.type
_entity.pdbx_description
1 polymer ?
#
loop_
_entity_poly.entity_id
_entity_poly.type
_entity_poly.pdbx_seq_one_letter_code
_entity_poly.pdbx_strand_id
1 'polypeptide(L)'
;MMWWGQHMTGFGWGGWLLGGLMMLLFWGGLIALVFFSIRAFSGAGNRNTARPGSSGESALDILKKRYARGELSKEEYETIRSDLET
;
A
#
# COMPACT_ATOMS: atom_id res chain seq x y z
N MET A 1 54.44 -1.02 16.19
CA MET A 1 53.30 -0.27 16.78
C MET A 1 52.99 0.88 15.82
N MET A 2 51.72 1.31 15.72
CA MET A 2 51.23 2.50 14.95
C MET A 2 50.60 2.29 13.55
N TRP A 3 50.06 1.11 13.21
CA TRP A 3 49.32 0.92 11.94
C TRP A 3 47.80 0.69 12.09
N TRP A 4 47.22 0.99 13.26
CA TRP A 4 45.79 0.79 13.57
C TRP A 4 45.04 2.09 13.89
N GLY A 5 45.55 3.24 13.43
CA GLY A 5 45.07 4.56 13.86
C GLY A 5 44.26 5.39 12.86
N GLN A 6 43.97 4.89 11.65
CA GLN A 6 43.47 5.74 10.55
C GLN A 6 42.14 5.32 9.92
N HIS A 7 41.23 4.69 10.68
CA HIS A 7 39.90 4.36 10.16
C HIS A 7 38.75 4.72 11.10
N MET A 8 38.90 5.81 11.87
CA MET A 8 37.94 6.21 12.91
C MET A 8 37.50 7.69 12.81
N THR A 9 37.67 8.38 11.68
CA THR A 9 37.26 9.79 11.57
C THR A 9 36.80 10.20 10.15
N GLY A 10 36.19 9.28 9.39
CA GLY A 10 35.73 9.56 8.02
C GLY A 10 34.24 9.93 7.88
N PHE A 11 33.45 9.86 8.94
CA PHE A 11 32.01 10.13 8.92
C PHE A 11 31.69 11.28 9.89
N GLY A 12 32.06 12.49 9.52
CA GLY A 12 31.55 13.71 10.17
C GLY A 12 30.02 13.86 9.96
N TRP A 13 29.47 15.03 10.25
CA TRP A 13 28.03 15.35 10.07
C TRP A 13 27.43 14.86 8.74
N GLY A 14 28.20 14.89 7.64
CA GLY A 14 27.78 14.37 6.34
C GLY A 14 27.51 12.86 6.31
N GLY A 15 28.26 12.09 7.10
CA GLY A 15 28.07 10.66 7.27
C GLY A 15 26.82 10.29 8.05
N TRP A 16 26.49 11.08 9.08
CA TRP A 16 25.23 10.97 9.82
C TRP A 16 24.02 11.34 8.95
N LEU A 17 24.14 12.39 8.14
CA LEU A 17 23.09 12.78 7.20
C LEU A 17 22.90 11.75 6.08
N LEU A 18 23.98 11.24 5.49
CA LEU A 18 23.93 10.18 4.47
C LEU A 18 23.36 8.88 5.04
N GLY A 19 23.80 8.46 6.23
CA GLY A 19 23.28 7.27 6.90
C GLY A 19 21.80 7.40 7.27
N GLY A 20 21.40 8.55 7.83
CA GLY A 20 20.01 8.84 8.15
C GLY A 20 19.12 8.90 6.92
N LEU A 21 19.58 9.52 5.84
CA LEU A 21 18.85 9.60 4.57
C LEU A 21 18.68 8.21 3.94
N MET A 22 19.73 7.38 3.93
CA MET A 22 19.65 6.01 3.41
C MET A 22 18.67 5.16 4.22
N MET A 23 18.67 5.29 5.55
CA MET A 23 17.70 4.64 6.42
C MET A 23 16.26 5.08 6.09
N LEU A 24 16.04 6.37 5.89
CA LEU A 24 14.72 6.93 5.58
C LEU A 24 14.24 6.54 4.19
N LEU A 25 15.14 6.46 3.21
CA LEU A 25 14.87 5.94 1.88
C LEU A 25 14.58 4.44 1.89
N PHE A 26 15.27 3.67 2.73
CA PHE A 26 14.99 2.25 2.90
C PHE A 26 13.60 2.02 3.48
N TRP A 27 13.26 2.68 4.60
CA TRP A 27 11.93 2.57 5.21
C TRP A 27 10.82 3.18 4.34
N GLY A 28 11.06 4.37 3.78
CA GLY A 28 10.13 5.03 2.88
C GLY A 28 9.89 4.23 1.61
N GLY A 29 10.96 3.65 1.03
CA GLY A 29 10.90 2.75 -0.10
C GLY A 29 10.17 1.45 0.23
N LEU A 30 10.41 0.86 1.40
CA LEU A 30 9.71 -0.33 1.87
C LEU A 30 8.20 -0.06 2.04
N ILE A 31 7.84 1.04 2.68
CA ILE A 31 6.43 1.46 2.84
C ILE A 31 5.80 1.73 1.48
N ALA A 32 6.50 2.46 0.59
CA ALA A 32 6.01 2.75 -0.76
C ALA A 32 5.83 1.46 -1.57
N LEU A 33 6.72 0.48 -1.44
CA LEU A 33 6.64 -0.81 -2.11
C LEU A 33 5.47 -1.64 -1.60
N VAL A 34 5.25 -1.68 -0.27
CA VAL A 34 4.08 -2.35 0.32
C VAL A 34 2.80 -1.65 -0.12
N PHE A 35 2.75 -0.33 -0.05
CA PHE A 35 1.59 0.46 -0.45
C PHE A 35 1.30 0.32 -1.95
N PHE A 36 2.33 0.34 -2.79
CA PHE A 36 2.20 0.13 -4.23
C PHE A 36 1.78 -1.30 -4.54
N SER A 37 2.30 -2.31 -3.83
CA SER A 37 1.87 -3.70 -3.98
C SER A 37 0.39 -3.83 -3.63
N ILE A 38 -0.03 -3.34 -2.46
CA ILE A 38 -1.45 -3.34 -2.06
C ILE A 38 -2.28 -2.55 -3.06
N ARG A 39 -1.84 -1.38 -3.52
CA ARG A 39 -2.55 -0.55 -4.51
C ARG A 39 -2.60 -1.19 -5.89
N ALA A 40 -1.60 -1.98 -6.29
CA ALA A 40 -1.56 -2.69 -7.56
C ALA A 40 -2.48 -3.91 -7.53
N PHE A 41 -2.45 -4.68 -6.44
CA PHE A 41 -3.30 -5.85 -6.25
C PHE A 41 -4.76 -5.48 -5.90
N SER A 42 -4.98 -4.39 -5.17
CA SER A 42 -6.31 -3.86 -4.84
C SER A 42 -6.88 -2.93 -5.92
N GLY A 43 -6.01 -2.21 -6.64
CA GLY A 43 -6.37 -1.26 -7.70
C GLY A 43 -6.49 -1.86 -9.10
N ALA A 44 -6.20 -3.15 -9.29
CA ALA A 44 -6.56 -3.86 -10.52
C ALA A 44 -8.09 -3.92 -10.73
N GLY A 45 -8.89 -3.62 -9.70
CA GLY A 45 -10.35 -3.54 -9.77
C GLY A 45 -10.94 -2.15 -10.06
N ASN A 46 -10.17 -1.06 -10.09
CA ASN A 46 -10.74 0.25 -10.39
C ASN A 46 -9.75 1.22 -11.05
N ARG A 47 -9.33 0.86 -12.27
CA ARG A 47 -8.86 1.82 -13.27
C ARG A 47 -10.00 2.22 -14.19
N ASN A 48 -11.14 2.63 -13.62
CA ASN A 48 -12.01 3.56 -14.30
C ASN A 48 -11.87 4.89 -13.57
N THR A 49 -11.10 5.76 -14.20
CA THR A 49 -11.29 7.21 -14.27
C THR A 49 -12.57 7.71 -13.59
N ALA A 50 -12.56 7.86 -12.27
CA ALA A 50 -13.61 8.56 -11.54
C ALA A 50 -13.33 10.05 -11.67
N ARG A 51 -13.89 10.59 -12.74
CA ARG A 51 -14.30 11.98 -12.88
C ARG A 51 -14.92 12.46 -11.55
N PRO A 52 -14.62 13.68 -11.07
CA PRO A 52 -15.18 14.17 -9.81
C PRO A 52 -16.68 14.39 -10.03
N GLY A 53 -17.52 13.43 -9.64
CA GLY A 53 -18.96 13.54 -9.85
C GLY A 53 -19.86 12.32 -9.63
N SER A 54 -19.38 11.09 -9.40
CA SER A 54 -20.27 9.97 -9.05
C SER A 54 -20.10 9.54 -7.60
N SER A 55 -20.95 10.13 -6.76
CA SER A 55 -21.50 9.62 -5.51
C SER A 55 -21.20 8.15 -5.16
N GLY A 56 -20.50 7.97 -4.05
CA GLY A 56 -20.65 6.83 -3.13
C GLY A 56 -20.09 5.49 -3.62
N GLU A 57 -19.47 4.74 -2.71
CA GLU A 57 -19.13 3.33 -2.91
C GLU A 57 -20.30 2.61 -3.62
N SER A 58 -20.03 1.99 -4.78
CA SER A 58 -21.04 1.21 -5.48
C SER A 58 -21.58 0.14 -4.55
N ALA A 59 -22.88 -0.17 -4.61
CA ALA A 59 -23.49 -1.21 -3.77
C ALA A 59 -22.72 -2.55 -3.86
N LEU A 60 -22.10 -2.82 -5.02
CA LEU A 60 -21.21 -3.95 -5.24
C LEU A 60 -19.90 -3.90 -4.42
N ASP A 61 -19.32 -2.72 -4.19
CA ASP A 61 -18.11 -2.55 -3.37
C ASP A 61 -18.42 -2.77 -1.88
N ILE A 62 -19.58 -2.30 -1.41
CA ILE A 62 -20.05 -2.56 -0.04
C ILE A 62 -20.30 -4.06 0.15
N LEU A 63 -20.95 -4.72 -0.83
CA LEU A 63 -21.22 -6.16 -0.82
C LEU A 63 -19.91 -6.97 -0.73
N LYS A 64 -18.92 -6.64 -1.58
CA LYS A 64 -17.60 -7.28 -1.59
C LYS A 64 -16.87 -7.11 -0.25
N LYS A 65 -16.97 -5.93 0.37
CA LYS A 65 -16.34 -5.64 1.67
C LYS A 65 -16.96 -6.43 2.84
N ARG A 66 -18.25 -6.75 2.76
CA ARG A 66 -18.94 -7.59 3.78
C ARG A 66 -18.63 -9.07 3.60
N TYR A 67 -18.60 -9.54 2.35
CA TYR A 67 -18.14 -10.89 2.02
C TYR A 67 -16.69 -11.13 2.47
N ALA A 68 -15.78 -10.17 2.22
CA ALA A 68 -14.38 -10.26 2.67
C ALA A 68 -14.22 -10.24 4.21
N ARG A 69 -15.20 -9.70 4.93
CA ARG A 69 -15.27 -9.75 6.41
C ARG A 69 -15.87 -11.05 6.94
N GLY A 70 -16.38 -11.92 6.07
CA GLY A 70 -17.09 -13.14 6.45
C GLY A 70 -18.47 -12.89 7.06
N GLU A 71 -19.00 -11.66 6.91
CA GLU A 71 -20.34 -11.29 7.39
C GLU A 71 -21.46 -11.82 6.49
N LEU A 72 -21.11 -12.31 5.29
CA LEU A 72 -22.04 -12.75 4.27
C LEU A 72 -21.63 -14.11 3.73
N SER A 73 -22.59 -15.03 3.60
CA SER A 73 -22.34 -16.34 2.99
C SER A 73 -22.13 -16.22 1.48
N LYS A 74 -21.57 -17.27 0.85
CA LYS A 74 -21.37 -17.30 -0.60
C LYS A 74 -22.72 -17.25 -1.35
N GLU A 75 -23.73 -17.92 -0.83
CA GLU A 75 -25.07 -17.99 -1.41
C GLU A 75 -25.75 -16.61 -1.40
N GLU A 76 -25.64 -15.89 -0.28
CA GLU A 76 -26.15 -14.53 -0.13
C GLU A 76 -25.42 -13.53 -1.03
N TYR A 77 -24.10 -13.69 -1.17
CA TYR A 77 -23.29 -12.84 -2.06
C TYR A 77 -23.75 -12.94 -3.51
N GLU A 78 -23.95 -14.15 -4.04
CA GLU A 78 -24.34 -14.33 -5.44
C GLU A 78 -25.77 -13.84 -5.71
N THR A 79 -26.68 -14.03 -4.77
CA THR A 79 -28.06 -13.54 -4.88
C THR A 79 -28.10 -12.01 -5.02
N ILE A 80 -27.43 -11.30 -4.12
CA ILE A 80 -27.43 -9.82 -4.12
C ILE A 80 -26.63 -9.29 -5.30
N ARG A 81 -25.55 -9.96 -5.70
CA ARG A 81 -24.78 -9.57 -6.88
C ARG A 81 -25.63 -9.64 -8.16
N SER A 82 -26.39 -10.71 -8.34
CA SER A 82 -27.27 -10.87 -9.51
C SER A 82 -28.37 -9.82 -9.54
N ASP A 83 -28.91 -9.45 -8.38
CA ASP A 83 -29.94 -8.42 -8.25
C ASP A 83 -29.40 -7.02 -8.59
N LEU A 84 -28.15 -6.72 -8.19
CA LEU A 84 -27.49 -5.45 -8.49
C LEU A 84 -26.94 -5.34 -9.93
N GLU A 85 -26.80 -6.46 -10.63
CA GLU A 85 -26.40 -6.50 -12.05
C GLU A 85 -27.61 -6.41 -13.01
N THR A 86 -28.85 -6.44 -12.49
CA THR A 86 -30.13 -6.33 -13.25
C THR A 86 -30.64 -4.89 -13.29
#